data_AF-M0HGF1-F1
#
_entry.id   AF-M0HGF1-F1
#
_cell.length_a   1.000
_cell.length_b   1.000
_cell.length_c   1.000
_cell.angle_alpha   90.00
_cell.angle_beta   90.00
_cell.angle_gamma   90.00
#
_symmetry.space_group_name_H-M   'P 1'
#
loop_
_entity.id
_entity.type
_entity.pdbx_description
1 polymer ?
#
loop_
_entity_poly.entity_id
_entity_poly.type
_entity_poly.pdbx_seq_one_letter_code
_entity_poly.pdbx_strand_id
1 'polypeptide(L)'
;MDPNLQLDASRGDVVKAIRQLAENLGRTPSSMEMDASGEFSTAVAQRLFGSWNRALRAAGFEPRMRRNISEPILLGEIDRVVEKLGYVPSSNEFEKHSRFSLGPYWRNFGNWEDSVEAAGHEPRRSIETTKPSNLYYGPNWPRQRSRALERDNHCCQTPGCDFTTQSHLERFGCDLSVHHIVPIRAYVDEEGVLDYKQANTLDNLVTVCQSHHRLWEQISPLRLDLRPK
;
A
#
# COMPACT_ATOMS: atom_id res chain seq x y z
N MET A 1 -21.76 -20.62 -23.70
CA MET A 1 -21.08 -21.81 -24.24
C MET A 1 -21.82 -23.05 -23.79
N ASP A 2 -21.88 -24.07 -24.66
CA ASP A 2 -22.55 -25.34 -24.40
C ASP A 2 -21.80 -26.11 -23.27
N PRO A 3 -22.45 -26.50 -22.16
CA PRO A 3 -21.80 -27.18 -21.04
C PRO A 3 -21.13 -28.51 -21.42
N ASN A 4 -21.64 -29.18 -22.47
CA ASN A 4 -21.12 -30.46 -22.92
C ASN A 4 -19.76 -30.35 -23.63
N LEU A 5 -19.41 -29.19 -24.20
CA LEU A 5 -18.11 -29.00 -24.87
C LEU A 5 -16.91 -29.01 -23.89
N GLN A 6 -17.13 -28.72 -22.60
CA GLN A 6 -16.07 -28.69 -21.59
C GLN A 6 -15.69 -30.09 -21.04
N LEU A 7 -16.55 -31.09 -21.23
CA LEU A 7 -16.33 -32.45 -20.73
C LEU A 7 -15.34 -33.22 -21.63
N ASP A 8 -15.41 -33.03 -22.95
CA ASP A 8 -14.62 -33.74 -23.97
C ASP A 8 -13.34 -33.02 -24.42
N ALA A 9 -13.04 -31.85 -23.85
CA ALA A 9 -11.86 -31.07 -24.20
C ALA A 9 -10.55 -31.87 -23.99
N SER A 10 -9.72 -31.94 -25.04
CA SER A 10 -8.41 -32.58 -24.97
C SER A 10 -7.32 -31.60 -24.50
N ARG A 11 -6.15 -32.13 -24.14
CA ARG A 11 -4.97 -31.31 -23.87
C ARG A 11 -4.59 -30.44 -25.08
N GLY A 12 -4.77 -30.95 -26.30
CA GLY A 12 -4.46 -30.20 -27.53
C GLY A 12 -5.35 -28.98 -27.72
N ASP A 13 -6.64 -29.13 -27.44
CA ASP A 13 -7.63 -28.06 -27.60
C ASP A 13 -7.35 -26.91 -26.64
N VAL A 14 -7.05 -27.22 -25.38
CA VAL A 14 -6.67 -26.21 -24.38
C VAL A 14 -5.39 -25.48 -24.77
N VAL A 15 -4.38 -26.17 -25.32
CA VAL A 15 -3.14 -25.53 -25.81
C VAL A 15 -3.43 -24.57 -26.96
N LYS A 16 -4.27 -24.98 -27.92
CA LYS A 16 -4.67 -24.14 -29.05
C LYS A 16 -5.43 -22.89 -28.57
N ALA A 17 -6.37 -23.06 -27.64
CA ALA A 17 -7.12 -21.95 -27.06
C ALA A 17 -6.20 -20.97 -26.29
N ILE A 18 -5.22 -21.47 -25.54
CA ILE A 18 -4.23 -20.61 -24.85
C ILE A 18 -3.43 -19.79 -25.87
N ARG A 19 -2.96 -20.40 -26.97
CA ARG A 19 -2.20 -19.69 -28.02
C ARG A 19 -3.04 -18.65 -28.72
N GLN A 20 -4.28 -18.98 -29.08
CA GLN A 20 -5.18 -18.03 -29.74
C GLN A 20 -5.47 -16.82 -28.84
N LEU A 21 -5.74 -17.06 -27.56
CA LEU A 21 -5.97 -15.97 -26.61
C LEU A 21 -4.69 -15.13 -26.42
N ALA A 22 -3.52 -15.75 -26.41
CA ALA A 22 -2.25 -15.02 -26.31
C ALA A 22 -1.98 -14.13 -27.53
N GLU A 23 -2.27 -14.63 -28.73
CA GLU A 23 -2.18 -13.86 -29.98
C GLU A 23 -3.12 -12.65 -29.94
N ASN A 24 -4.37 -12.84 -29.52
CA ASN A 24 -5.36 -11.78 -29.42
C ASN A 24 -4.96 -10.69 -28.41
N LEU A 25 -4.31 -11.08 -27.31
CA LEU A 25 -3.84 -10.16 -26.26
C LEU A 25 -2.46 -9.57 -26.55
N GLY A 26 -1.72 -10.10 -27.53
CA GLY A 26 -0.31 -9.78 -27.78
C GLY A 26 0.63 -10.18 -26.63
N ARG A 27 0.18 -11.04 -25.70
CA ARG A 27 0.95 -11.46 -24.51
C ARG A 27 0.39 -12.76 -23.92
N THR A 28 1.16 -13.40 -23.05
CA THR A 28 0.70 -14.59 -22.30
C THR A 28 -0.55 -14.27 -21.46
N PRO A 29 -1.65 -15.03 -21.60
CA PRO A 29 -2.88 -14.81 -20.86
C PRO A 29 -2.75 -15.25 -19.39
N SER A 30 -3.45 -14.55 -18.52
CA SER A 30 -3.72 -14.98 -17.15
C SER A 30 -4.87 -15.99 -17.09
N SER A 31 -4.99 -16.71 -15.96
CA SER A 31 -6.13 -17.62 -15.74
C SER A 31 -7.46 -16.87 -15.76
N MET A 32 -7.52 -15.66 -15.20
CA MET A 32 -8.74 -14.85 -15.18
C MET A 32 -9.17 -14.43 -16.59
N GLU A 33 -8.23 -14.10 -17.47
CA GLU A 33 -8.51 -13.77 -18.87
C GLU A 33 -8.99 -14.99 -19.66
N MET A 34 -8.46 -16.18 -19.35
CA MET A 34 -8.96 -17.43 -19.92
C MET A 34 -10.40 -17.73 -19.45
N ASP A 35 -10.71 -17.56 -18.17
CA ASP A 35 -12.08 -17.75 -17.66
C ASP A 35 -13.08 -16.71 -18.21
N ALA A 36 -12.62 -15.48 -18.46
CA ALA A 36 -13.48 -14.39 -18.92
C ALA A 36 -13.69 -14.36 -20.44
N SER A 37 -12.67 -14.74 -21.21
CA SER A 37 -12.65 -14.50 -22.66
C SER A 37 -12.06 -15.65 -23.48
N GLY A 38 -11.62 -16.71 -22.81
CA GLY A 38 -11.10 -17.90 -23.44
C GLY A 38 -12.19 -18.91 -23.80
N GLU A 39 -11.82 -19.88 -24.63
CA GLU A 39 -12.70 -20.95 -25.10
C GLU A 39 -12.95 -22.02 -24.03
N PHE A 40 -12.04 -22.15 -23.06
CA PHE A 40 -12.14 -23.13 -21.97
C PHE A 40 -11.97 -22.44 -20.62
N SER A 41 -12.62 -22.97 -19.59
CA SER A 41 -12.36 -22.53 -18.23
C SER A 41 -10.98 -22.98 -17.75
N THR A 42 -10.39 -22.21 -16.84
CA THR A 42 -9.16 -22.57 -16.12
C THR A 42 -9.32 -23.92 -15.41
N ALA A 43 -10.53 -24.27 -14.96
CA ALA A 43 -10.82 -25.56 -14.34
C ALA A 43 -10.57 -26.75 -15.28
N VAL A 44 -10.94 -26.64 -16.57
CA VAL A 44 -10.62 -27.66 -17.59
C VAL A 44 -9.11 -27.78 -17.78
N ALA A 45 -8.41 -26.65 -17.89
CA ALA A 45 -6.96 -26.64 -18.01
C ALA A 45 -6.26 -27.26 -16.77
N GLN A 46 -6.74 -26.97 -15.56
CA GLN A 46 -6.22 -27.56 -14.32
C GLN A 46 -6.49 -29.06 -14.25
N ARG A 47 -7.67 -29.53 -14.63
CA ARG A 47 -8.02 -30.96 -14.69
C ARG A 47 -7.08 -31.74 -15.61
N LEU A 48 -6.81 -31.21 -16.80
CA LEU A 48 -6.02 -31.91 -17.82
C LEU A 48 -4.51 -31.83 -17.58
N PHE A 49 -4.01 -30.70 -17.07
CA PHE A 49 -2.56 -30.44 -16.92
C PHE A 49 -2.08 -30.43 -15.47
N GLY A 50 -2.97 -30.55 -14.50
CA GLY A 50 -2.72 -30.44 -13.06
C GLY A 50 -2.57 -29.00 -12.56
N SER A 51 -2.24 -28.04 -13.42
CA SER A 51 -2.24 -26.61 -13.08
C SER A 51 -2.28 -25.73 -14.32
N TRP A 52 -2.76 -24.50 -14.16
CA TRP A 52 -2.73 -23.47 -15.21
C TRP A 52 -1.31 -23.23 -15.75
N ASN A 53 -0.31 -23.13 -14.87
CA ASN A 53 1.09 -22.91 -15.28
C ASN A 53 1.64 -24.07 -16.13
N ARG A 54 1.22 -25.32 -15.87
CA ARG A 54 1.59 -26.47 -16.71
C ARG A 54 0.92 -26.39 -18.08
N ALA A 55 -0.32 -25.92 -18.15
CA ALA A 55 -1.00 -25.69 -19.42
C ALA A 55 -0.34 -24.58 -20.25
N LEU A 56 0.04 -23.45 -19.62
CA LEU A 56 0.80 -22.37 -20.28
C LEU A 56 2.14 -22.87 -20.85
N ARG A 57 2.90 -23.66 -20.08
CA ARG A 57 4.17 -24.25 -20.55
C ARG A 57 3.96 -25.22 -21.71
N ALA A 58 2.92 -26.06 -21.65
CA ALA A 58 2.57 -26.94 -22.77
C ALA A 58 2.20 -26.17 -24.03
N ALA A 59 1.66 -24.95 -23.88
CA ALA A 59 1.39 -24.04 -24.97
C ALA A 59 2.62 -23.25 -25.46
N GLY A 60 3.77 -23.38 -24.81
CA GLY A 60 5.02 -22.69 -25.17
C GLY A 60 5.17 -21.30 -24.54
N PHE A 61 4.38 -20.99 -23.51
CA PHE A 61 4.47 -19.72 -22.79
C PHE A 61 5.13 -19.88 -21.42
N GLU A 62 5.91 -18.87 -21.04
CA GLU A 62 6.37 -18.70 -19.67
C GLU A 62 5.23 -18.14 -18.80
N PRO A 63 4.82 -18.81 -17.71
CA PRO A 63 3.76 -18.31 -16.83
C PRO A 63 4.03 -16.90 -16.30
N ARG A 64 3.05 -15.99 -16.46
CA ARG A 64 3.14 -14.60 -15.98
C ARG A 64 3.37 -14.48 -14.47
N MET A 65 2.87 -15.45 -13.70
CA MET A 65 3.23 -15.61 -12.28
C MET A 65 4.33 -16.65 -12.13
N ARG A 66 5.57 -16.16 -12.01
CA ARG A 66 6.69 -16.92 -11.44
C ARG A 66 6.38 -17.13 -9.95
N ARG A 67 5.89 -18.30 -9.56
CA ARG A 67 6.07 -18.75 -8.17
C ARG A 67 7.58 -18.96 -8.00
N ASN A 68 8.18 -18.37 -6.97
CA ASN A 68 9.62 -18.13 -6.80
C ASN A 68 10.23 -17.15 -7.83
N ILE A 69 9.84 -15.88 -7.77
CA ILE A 69 10.71 -14.81 -8.31
C ILE A 69 11.97 -14.83 -7.46
N SER A 70 13.13 -15.03 -8.08
CA SER A 70 14.40 -15.04 -7.37
C SER A 70 14.74 -13.63 -6.87
N GLU A 71 15.48 -13.55 -5.77
CA GLU A 71 15.94 -12.28 -5.19
C GLU A 71 16.56 -11.34 -6.24
N PRO A 72 17.46 -11.77 -7.15
CA PRO A 72 18.04 -10.87 -8.15
C PRO A 72 17.01 -10.23 -9.10
N ILE A 73 15.91 -10.91 -9.40
CA ILE A 73 14.84 -10.35 -10.25
C ILE A 73 14.02 -9.32 -9.48
N LEU A 74 13.80 -9.54 -8.18
CA LEU A 74 13.13 -8.57 -7.32
C LEU A 74 14.00 -7.32 -7.17
N LEU A 75 15.29 -7.50 -6.84
CA LEU A 75 16.23 -6.38 -6.67
C LEU A 75 16.40 -5.57 -7.97
N GLY A 76 16.55 -6.24 -9.12
CA GLY A 76 16.66 -5.54 -10.40
C GLY A 76 15.39 -4.78 -10.80
N GLU A 77 14.21 -5.17 -10.30
CA GLU A 77 12.99 -4.38 -10.50
C GLU A 77 12.97 -3.14 -9.61
N ILE A 78 13.58 -3.18 -8.41
CA ILE A 78 13.81 -1.99 -7.57
C ILE A 78 14.69 -1.00 -8.34
N ASP A 79 15.83 -1.44 -8.86
CA ASP A 79 16.74 -0.61 -9.65
C ASP A 79 16.02 0.07 -10.82
N ARG A 80 15.28 -0.71 -11.61
CA ARG A 80 14.54 -0.20 -12.77
C ARG A 80 13.53 0.89 -12.37
N VAL A 81 12.84 0.74 -11.24
CA VAL A 81 11.87 1.75 -10.77
C VAL A 81 12.59 2.97 -10.22
N VAL A 82 13.70 2.81 -9.50
CA VAL A 82 14.55 3.92 -9.03
C VAL A 82 15.06 4.74 -10.21
N GLU A 83 15.61 4.10 -11.23
CA GLU A 83 16.07 4.76 -12.47
C GLU A 83 14.94 5.51 -13.16
N LYS A 84 13.75 4.90 -13.22
CA LYS A 84 12.57 5.51 -13.86
C LYS A 84 12.09 6.77 -13.13
N LEU A 85 12.12 6.78 -11.80
CA LEU A 85 11.63 7.89 -10.99
C LEU A 85 12.71 8.93 -10.70
N GLY A 86 13.99 8.55 -10.79
CA GLY A 86 15.12 9.38 -10.39
C GLY A 86 15.32 9.50 -8.88
N TYR A 87 14.58 8.69 -8.09
CA TYR A 87 14.68 8.63 -6.63
C TYR A 87 14.18 7.28 -6.11
N VAL A 88 14.55 6.96 -4.87
CA VAL A 88 14.11 5.74 -4.17
C VAL A 88 12.62 5.84 -3.81
N PRO A 89 11.75 4.98 -4.37
CA PRO A 89 10.30 5.07 -4.15
C PRO A 89 9.88 4.58 -2.77
N SER A 90 8.74 5.10 -2.28
CA SER A 90 7.96 4.43 -1.24
C SER A 90 7.34 3.12 -1.75
N SER A 91 6.91 2.24 -0.86
CA SER A 91 6.23 0.98 -1.22
C SER A 91 5.00 1.22 -2.12
N ASN A 92 4.22 2.27 -1.85
CA ASN A 92 3.06 2.66 -2.65
C ASN A 92 3.41 3.18 -4.05
N GLU A 93 4.49 3.96 -4.18
CA GLU A 93 4.97 4.43 -5.48
C GLU A 93 5.57 3.26 -6.27
N PHE A 94 6.31 2.38 -5.59
CA PHE A 94 6.85 1.18 -6.18
C PHE A 94 5.73 0.30 -6.75
N GLU A 95 4.66 0.03 -6.00
CA GLU A 95 3.55 -0.80 -6.47
C GLU A 95 2.84 -0.21 -7.71
N LYS A 96 2.77 1.12 -7.84
CA LYS A 96 2.21 1.79 -9.03
C LYS A 96 3.10 1.69 -10.28
N HIS A 97 4.39 1.45 -10.10
CA HIS A 97 5.38 1.49 -11.17
C HIS A 97 6.06 0.14 -11.43
N SER A 98 5.89 -0.82 -10.53
CA SER A 98 6.46 -2.15 -10.57
C SER A 98 5.59 -3.12 -11.38
N ARG A 99 6.27 -4.10 -11.97
CA ARG A 99 5.65 -5.24 -12.65
C ARG A 99 5.27 -6.35 -11.66
N PHE A 100 5.73 -6.25 -10.41
CA PHE A 100 5.51 -7.20 -9.34
C PHE A 100 4.74 -6.55 -8.20
N SER A 101 3.91 -7.32 -7.50
CA SER A 101 3.29 -6.87 -6.25
C SER A 101 4.34 -6.80 -5.13
N LEU A 102 4.00 -6.17 -4.00
CA LEU A 102 4.89 -6.08 -2.84
C LEU A 102 5.09 -7.42 -2.10
N GLY A 103 4.16 -8.36 -2.22
CA GLY A 103 4.18 -9.63 -1.46
C GLY A 103 5.47 -10.47 -1.61
N PRO A 104 6.04 -10.65 -2.82
CA PRO A 104 7.35 -11.26 -3.01
C PRO A 104 8.48 -10.56 -2.26
N TYR A 105 8.47 -9.23 -2.17
CA TYR A 105 9.52 -8.45 -1.48
C TYR A 105 9.46 -8.69 0.03
N TRP A 106 8.26 -8.59 0.62
CA TRP A 106 8.07 -8.88 2.04
C TRP A 106 8.44 -10.31 2.43
N ARG A 107 8.17 -11.29 1.55
CA ARG A 107 8.51 -12.70 1.84
C ARG A 107 10.01 -12.98 1.77
N ASN A 108 10.74 -12.36 0.84
CA ASN A 108 12.17 -12.62 0.65
C ASN A 108 13.04 -11.76 1.55
N PHE A 109 12.66 -10.50 1.79
CA PHE A 109 13.50 -9.51 2.47
C PHE A 109 12.90 -8.98 3.78
N GLY A 110 11.63 -9.29 4.09
CA GLY A 110 10.96 -8.85 5.32
C GLY A 110 10.03 -7.66 5.10
N ASN A 111 10.57 -6.45 5.01
CA ASN A 111 9.81 -5.23 4.77
C ASN A 111 10.30 -4.49 3.50
N TRP A 112 9.71 -3.32 3.20
CA TRP A 112 10.08 -2.57 2.00
C TRP A 112 11.46 -1.92 2.12
N GLU A 113 11.76 -1.35 3.28
CA GLU A 113 13.05 -0.76 3.59
C GLU A 113 14.18 -1.78 3.43
N ASP A 114 14.05 -2.98 3.98
CA ASP A 114 15.01 -4.09 3.84
C ASP A 114 15.19 -4.51 2.37
N SER A 115 14.10 -4.45 1.58
CA SER A 115 14.16 -4.76 0.14
C SER A 115 14.97 -3.73 -0.64
N VAL A 116 14.85 -2.46 -0.26
CA VAL A 116 15.59 -1.34 -0.85
C VAL A 116 17.07 -1.38 -0.44
N GLU A 117 17.37 -1.72 0.82
CA GLU A 117 18.75 -1.95 1.29
C GLU A 117 19.39 -3.14 0.57
N ALA A 118 18.66 -4.24 0.41
CA ALA A 118 19.13 -5.43 -0.32
C ALA A 118 19.43 -5.10 -1.80
N ALA A 119 18.75 -4.11 -2.38
CA ALA A 119 19.01 -3.61 -3.72
C ALA A 119 20.19 -2.60 -3.77
N GLY A 120 20.81 -2.27 -2.63
CA GLY A 120 21.95 -1.37 -2.55
C GLY A 120 21.58 0.12 -2.56
N HIS A 121 20.30 0.47 -2.35
CA HIS A 121 19.83 1.84 -2.23
C HIS A 121 19.63 2.22 -0.76
N GLU A 122 19.80 3.50 -0.42
CA GLU A 122 19.41 3.98 0.90
C GLU A 122 17.89 4.17 0.96
N PRO A 123 17.16 3.48 1.85
CA PRO A 123 15.72 3.66 1.99
C PRO A 123 15.42 5.11 2.31
N ARG A 124 14.48 5.69 1.57
CA ARG A 124 13.92 6.98 1.95
C ARG A 124 13.26 6.79 3.31
N ARG A 125 13.91 7.24 4.39
CA ARG A 125 13.36 7.15 5.75
C ARG A 125 11.93 7.69 5.72
N SER A 126 10.98 6.77 5.78
CA SER A 126 9.60 7.06 6.07
C SER A 126 9.64 7.54 7.52
N ILE A 127 9.44 8.85 7.73
CA ILE A 127 9.09 9.34 9.07
C ILE A 127 7.73 8.73 9.52
N GLU A 128 7.03 8.05 8.61
CA GLU A 128 5.90 7.18 8.92
C GLU A 128 6.35 5.73 9.18
N THR A 129 6.70 5.43 10.43
CA THR A 129 6.34 4.16 11.12
C THR A 129 6.91 4.06 12.55
N THR A 130 7.45 5.12 13.16
CA THR A 130 7.54 5.18 14.63
C THR A 130 6.26 5.74 15.25
N LYS A 131 5.11 5.18 14.90
CA LYS A 131 3.92 5.24 15.77
C LYS A 131 3.35 3.84 15.89
N PRO A 132 3.35 3.23 17.09
CA PRO A 132 2.56 2.04 17.31
C PRO A 132 1.10 2.43 17.05
N SER A 133 0.46 1.78 16.09
CA SER A 133 -0.98 1.91 15.79
C SER A 133 -1.89 1.40 16.92
N ASN A 134 -1.37 1.28 18.15
CA ASN A 134 -2.04 0.72 19.31
C ASN A 134 -1.86 1.56 20.60
N LEU A 135 -1.48 2.84 20.47
CA LEU A 135 -1.41 3.73 21.62
C LEU A 135 -2.84 4.06 22.09
N TYR A 136 -3.20 3.52 23.26
CA TYR A 136 -4.41 3.87 23.97
C TYR A 136 -4.36 5.34 24.37
N TYR A 137 -5.21 6.17 23.75
CA TYR A 137 -5.30 7.61 24.02
C TYR A 137 -6.29 7.94 25.15
N GLY A 138 -6.78 6.95 25.88
CA GLY A 138 -7.79 7.14 26.92
C GLY A 138 -9.22 7.29 26.39
N PRO A 139 -10.22 7.16 27.29
CA PRO A 139 -11.64 7.10 26.93
C PRO A 139 -12.22 8.44 26.46
N ASN A 140 -11.56 9.57 26.75
CA ASN A 140 -12.03 10.89 26.30
C ASN A 140 -11.57 11.23 24.86
N TRP A 141 -10.71 10.41 24.25
CA TRP A 141 -10.11 10.71 22.96
C TRP A 141 -11.12 10.95 21.84
N PRO A 142 -12.17 10.12 21.63
CA PRO A 142 -13.14 10.37 20.57
C PRO A 142 -13.82 11.74 20.68
N ARG A 143 -14.16 12.14 21.92
CA ARG A 143 -14.78 13.43 22.21
C ARG A 143 -13.81 14.60 21.97
N GLN A 144 -12.56 14.47 22.43
CA GLN A 144 -11.56 15.53 22.26
C GLN A 144 -11.11 15.66 20.79
N ARG A 145 -11.02 14.55 20.05
CA ARG A 145 -10.79 14.55 18.60
C ARG A 145 -11.88 15.32 17.86
N SER A 146 -13.16 15.05 18.15
CA SER A 146 -14.29 15.79 17.53
C SER A 146 -14.18 17.29 17.80
N ARG A 147 -13.93 17.66 19.05
CA ARG A 147 -13.78 19.07 19.46
C ARG A 147 -12.59 19.77 18.80
N ALA A 148 -11.47 19.06 18.60
CA ALA A 148 -10.32 19.61 17.88
C ALA A 148 -10.65 19.87 16.41
N LEU A 149 -11.32 18.92 15.73
CA LEU A 149 -11.78 19.10 14.36
C LEU A 149 -12.78 20.25 14.23
N GLU A 150 -13.75 20.34 15.14
CA GLU A 150 -14.74 21.44 15.18
C GLU A 150 -14.07 22.79 15.40
N ARG A 151 -13.16 22.91 16.38
CA ARG A 151 -12.38 24.13 16.64
C ARG A 151 -11.60 24.57 15.40
N ASP A 152 -11.05 23.61 14.67
CA ASP A 152 -10.19 23.82 13.52
C ASP A 152 -10.99 23.96 12.21
N ASN A 153 -12.32 24.09 12.29
CA ASN A 153 -13.25 24.17 11.15
C ASN A 153 -13.08 23.03 10.14
N HIS A 154 -12.69 21.83 10.59
CA HIS A 154 -12.35 20.70 9.74
C HIS A 154 -11.27 21.01 8.69
N CYS A 155 -10.34 21.92 9.03
CA CYS A 155 -9.24 22.35 8.17
C CYS A 155 -7.88 22.05 8.81
N CYS A 156 -6.90 21.74 7.96
CA CYS A 156 -5.50 21.68 8.37
C CYS A 156 -5.07 23.05 8.92
N GLN A 157 -4.52 23.06 10.13
CA GLN A 157 -4.07 24.30 10.78
C GLN A 157 -2.64 24.69 10.41
N THR A 158 -1.99 23.98 9.49
CA THR A 158 -0.64 24.37 9.06
C THR A 158 -0.72 25.64 8.23
N PRO A 159 0.04 26.70 8.55
CA PRO A 159 -0.01 27.97 7.80
C PRO A 159 0.18 27.77 6.29
N GLY A 160 -0.71 28.33 5.48
CA GLY A 160 -0.69 28.21 4.02
C GLY A 160 -1.26 26.89 3.48
N CYS A 161 -1.96 26.11 4.30
CA CYS A 161 -2.61 24.87 3.88
C CYS A 161 -4.14 25.01 3.85
N ASP A 162 -4.75 24.72 2.70
CA ASP A 162 -6.21 24.81 2.50
C ASP A 162 -6.91 23.44 2.50
N PHE A 163 -6.23 22.39 2.98
CA PHE A 163 -6.87 21.06 3.05
C PHE A 163 -7.96 21.05 4.10
N THR A 164 -9.17 20.69 3.67
CA THR A 164 -10.31 20.37 4.53
C THR A 164 -10.42 18.85 4.69
N THR A 165 -11.21 18.37 5.66
CA THR A 165 -11.56 16.94 5.74
C THR A 165 -12.08 16.42 4.40
N GLN A 166 -12.94 17.18 3.71
CA GLN A 166 -13.50 16.78 2.43
C GLN A 166 -12.41 16.68 1.34
N SER A 167 -11.63 17.75 1.12
CA SER A 167 -10.63 17.74 0.04
C SER A 167 -9.48 16.76 0.32
N HIS A 168 -9.23 16.46 1.60
CA HIS A 168 -8.28 15.43 2.01
C HIS A 168 -8.81 14.03 1.76
N LEU A 169 -10.09 13.75 2.09
CA LEU A 169 -10.73 12.47 1.79
C LEU A 169 -10.78 12.20 0.28
N GLU A 170 -11.11 13.20 -0.52
CA GLU A 170 -11.14 13.09 -1.99
C GLU A 170 -9.75 12.81 -2.58
N ARG A 171 -8.71 13.45 -2.03
CA ARG A 171 -7.34 13.33 -2.56
C ARG A 171 -6.57 12.11 -2.05
N PHE A 172 -6.75 11.75 -0.78
CA PHE A 172 -5.93 10.76 -0.09
C PHE A 172 -6.73 9.56 0.44
N GLY A 173 -8.07 9.61 0.39
CA GLY A 173 -8.92 8.53 0.87
C GLY A 173 -8.98 8.40 2.39
N CYS A 174 -8.52 9.42 3.13
CA CYS A 174 -8.51 9.41 4.60
C CYS A 174 -8.85 10.80 5.18
N ASP A 175 -9.30 10.82 6.44
CA ASP A 175 -9.65 12.06 7.16
C ASP A 175 -8.38 12.79 7.64
N LEU A 176 -8.54 14.04 8.09
CA LEU A 176 -7.46 14.78 8.75
C LEU A 176 -7.05 14.08 10.06
N SER A 177 -5.77 14.21 10.38
CA SER A 177 -5.20 13.72 11.64
C SER A 177 -5.35 14.79 12.72
N VAL A 178 -5.62 14.36 13.96
CA VAL A 178 -5.48 15.23 15.15
C VAL A 178 -4.21 14.83 15.85
N HIS A 179 -3.25 15.75 15.88
CA HIS A 179 -1.90 15.53 16.36
C HIS A 179 -1.73 16.11 17.77
N HIS A 180 -1.06 15.36 18.65
CA HIS A 180 -0.59 15.85 19.94
C HIS A 180 0.67 16.69 19.77
N ILE A 181 0.60 17.99 20.08
CA ILE A 181 1.74 18.93 19.99
C ILE A 181 2.87 18.47 20.91
N VAL A 182 2.59 18.26 22.19
CA VAL A 182 3.44 17.56 23.13
C VAL A 182 3.11 16.06 23.04
N PRO A 183 4.09 15.17 22.78
CA PRO A 183 3.82 13.76 22.55
C PRO A 183 3.14 13.10 23.75
N ILE A 184 2.19 12.18 23.49
CA ILE A 184 1.44 11.52 24.57
C ILE A 184 2.31 10.81 25.62
N ARG A 185 3.48 10.31 25.21
CA ARG A 185 4.48 9.68 26.12
C ARG A 185 5.00 10.62 27.21
N ALA A 186 4.90 11.94 27.02
CA ALA A 186 5.30 12.93 28.03
C ALA A 186 4.29 13.04 29.19
N TYR A 187 3.13 12.39 29.07
CA TYR A 187 2.06 12.37 30.07
C TYR A 187 1.94 11.00 30.76
N VAL A 188 2.99 10.18 30.67
CA VAL A 188 3.09 8.89 31.34
C VAL A 188 4.00 9.07 32.56
N ASP A 189 3.52 8.68 33.74
CA ASP A 189 4.30 8.75 34.97
C ASP A 189 5.34 7.60 35.09
N GLU A 190 6.08 7.58 36.19
CA GLU A 190 7.13 6.58 36.45
C GLU A 190 6.55 5.15 36.55
N GLU A 191 5.29 5.04 36.96
CA GLU A 191 4.52 3.80 37.05
C GLU A 191 3.92 3.35 35.69
N GLY A 192 4.07 4.15 34.63
CA GLY A 192 3.55 3.83 33.31
C GLY A 192 2.07 4.18 33.11
N VAL A 193 1.46 4.94 34.03
CA VAL A 193 0.08 5.38 33.96
C VAL A 193 -0.03 6.66 33.14
N LEU A 194 -0.92 6.64 32.14
CA LEU A 194 -1.15 7.77 31.25
C LEU A 194 -2.19 8.75 31.81
N ASP A 195 -1.81 10.02 31.99
CA ASP A 195 -2.76 11.13 32.15
C ASP A 195 -3.34 11.55 30.79
N TYR A 196 -4.28 10.74 30.30
CA TYR A 196 -4.97 10.99 29.05
C TYR A 196 -5.83 12.27 29.06
N LYS A 197 -6.21 12.77 30.25
CA LYS A 197 -7.02 13.99 30.36
C LYS A 197 -6.15 15.20 30.04
N GLN A 198 -4.94 15.23 30.58
CA GLN A 198 -3.97 16.28 30.30
C GLN A 198 -3.43 16.18 28.85
N ALA A 199 -3.08 14.97 28.41
CA ALA A 199 -2.58 14.74 27.05
C ALA A 199 -3.58 15.20 25.97
N ASN A 200 -4.87 14.95 26.17
CA ASN A 200 -5.91 15.26 25.18
C ASN A 200 -6.57 16.65 25.39
N THR A 201 -5.93 17.56 26.12
CA THR A 201 -6.40 18.96 26.18
C THR A 201 -6.38 19.59 24.79
N LEU A 202 -7.36 20.44 24.48
CA LEU A 202 -7.44 21.06 23.15
C LEU A 202 -6.19 21.88 22.82
N ASP A 203 -5.58 22.52 23.81
CA ASP A 203 -4.34 23.28 23.62
C ASP A 203 -3.15 22.41 23.20
N ASN A 204 -3.19 21.12 23.51
CA ASN A 204 -2.21 20.13 23.08
C ASN A 204 -2.59 19.42 21.77
N LEU A 205 -3.74 19.73 21.16
CA LEU A 205 -4.21 19.08 19.94
C LEU A 205 -4.24 20.06 18.76
N VAL A 206 -3.87 19.57 17.58
CA VAL A 206 -3.95 20.34 16.31
C VAL A 206 -4.39 19.45 15.15
N THR A 207 -5.33 19.93 14.34
CA THR A 207 -5.79 19.23 13.13
C THR A 207 -4.84 19.49 11.97
N VAL A 208 -4.35 18.43 11.32
CA VAL A 208 -3.34 18.47 10.26
C VAL A 208 -3.60 17.43 9.17
N CYS A 209 -3.31 17.76 7.92
CA CYS A 209 -3.38 16.79 6.82
C CYS A 209 -2.20 15.81 6.84
N GLN A 210 -2.28 14.72 6.06
CA GLN A 210 -1.24 13.69 5.99
C GLN A 210 0.15 14.28 5.66
N SER A 211 0.23 15.21 4.71
CA SER A 211 1.51 15.82 4.32
C SER A 211 2.12 16.66 5.44
N HIS A 212 1.31 17.38 6.21
CA HIS A 212 1.79 18.25 7.29
C HIS A 212 1.90 17.54 8.64
N HIS A 213 1.23 16.42 8.85
CA HIS A 213 1.37 15.64 10.07
C HIS A 213 2.84 15.29 10.35
N ARG A 214 3.61 14.96 9.31
CA ARG A 214 5.05 14.72 9.40
C ARG A 214 5.85 15.95 9.85
N LEU A 215 5.48 17.15 9.39
CA LEU A 215 6.11 18.40 9.83
C LEU A 215 5.87 18.63 11.32
N TRP A 216 4.63 18.42 11.78
CA TRP A 216 4.27 18.58 13.19
C TRP A 216 4.97 17.54 14.09
N GLU A 217 5.15 16.32 13.61
CA GLU A 217 5.96 15.30 14.31
C GLU A 217 7.42 15.71 14.50
N GLN A 218 8.03 16.38 13.52
CA GLN A 218 9.43 16.79 13.58
C GLN A 218 9.67 17.95 14.57
N ILE A 219 8.72 18.86 14.68
CA ILE A 219 8.89 20.06 15.53
C ILE A 219 8.41 19.85 16.97
N SER A 220 7.65 18.80 17.23
CA SER A 220 7.15 18.46 18.57
C SER A 220 8.28 18.50 19.61
N PRO A 221 8.12 19.18 20.76
CA PRO A 221 6.88 19.74 21.33
C PRO A 221 6.58 21.21 20.95
N LEU A 222 7.26 21.77 19.94
CA LEU A 222 7.06 23.16 19.54
C LEU A 222 5.77 23.32 18.72
N ARG A 223 5.17 24.52 18.80
CA ARG A 223 3.96 24.89 18.07
C ARG A 223 4.29 25.89 16.97
N LEU A 224 3.78 25.65 15.75
CA LEU A 224 3.83 26.66 14.68
C LEU A 224 2.95 27.85 15.05
N ASP A 225 3.38 29.06 14.66
CA ASP A 225 2.58 30.25 14.81
C ASP A 225 1.37 30.17 13.88
N LEU A 226 0.17 30.05 14.46
CA LEU A 226 -1.10 29.89 13.75
C LEU A 226 -1.75 31.23 13.40
N ARG A 227 -1.09 32.36 13.69
CA ARG A 227 -1.64 33.67 13.35
C ARG A 227 -1.69 33.84 11.83
N PRO A 228 -2.83 34.25 11.25
CA PRO A 228 -2.86 34.65 9.85
C PRO A 228 -1.93 35.85 9.66
N LYS A 229 -1.18 35.86 8.55
CA LYS A 229 -0.41 37.03 8.12
C LYS A 229 -1.32 38.20 7.80
#